data_AF-A0A7J8YS27-F1
#
_entry.id   AF-A0A7J8YS27-F1
#
_cell.length_a   1.000
_cell.length_b   1.000
_cell.length_c   1.000
_cell.angle_alpha   90.00
_cell.angle_beta   90.00
_cell.angle_gamma   90.00
#
_symmetry.space_group_name_H-M   'P 1'
#
loop_
_entity.id
_entity.type
_entity.pdbx_description
1 polymer ?
#
loop_
_entity_poly.entity_id
_entity_poly.type
_entity_poly.pdbx_seq_one_letter_code
_entity_poly.pdbx_strand_id
1 'polypeptide(L)'
;MYGLLEDDPPRTCAFNEQNASNPVQFNQALSDLLNELSAKAAAGGPLRKYAAGSASAGNLEMVYATVQCTPDMTQENCVTCLNFAMTELRLCCLGRKGCRVLRPTCVLRFESNLFYNEIAVPLPSPPPSPTTSPPPKGKTSILSL
;
A
#
# COMPACT_ATOMS: atom_id res chain seq x y z
N MET A 1 -29.87 -24.73 -1.56
CA MET A 1 -29.58 -24.55 -0.13
C MET A 1 -28.60 -23.38 -0.02
N TYR A 2 -29.14 -22.18 0.13
CA TYR A 2 -28.35 -20.94 0.15
C TYR A 2 -27.77 -20.81 1.55
N GLY A 3 -26.45 -21.01 1.66
CA GLY A 3 -25.71 -20.75 2.90
C GLY A 3 -25.74 -19.26 3.17
N LEU A 4 -26.16 -18.89 4.38
CA LEU A 4 -26.12 -17.53 4.89
C LEU A 4 -24.68 -17.06 4.80
N LEU A 5 -24.41 -16.11 3.90
CA LEU A 5 -23.21 -15.29 4.00
C LEU A 5 -23.33 -14.61 5.36
N GLU A 6 -22.39 -14.90 6.26
CA GLU A 6 -22.24 -14.14 7.48
C GLU A 6 -22.15 -12.66 7.07
N ASP A 7 -23.16 -11.86 7.43
CA ASP A 7 -23.23 -10.40 7.24
C ASP A 7 -22.20 -9.68 8.13
N ASP A 8 -20.98 -10.23 8.28
CA ASP A 8 -19.86 -9.49 8.84
C ASP A 8 -19.29 -8.67 7.66
N PRO A 9 -19.33 -7.33 7.69
CA PRO A 9 -18.71 -6.53 6.66
C PRO A 9 -17.25 -6.98 6.50
N PRO A 10 -16.73 -7.09 5.27
CA PRO A 10 -15.38 -7.58 5.05
C PRO A 10 -14.41 -6.78 5.91
N ARG A 11 -13.74 -7.47 6.85
CA ARG A 11 -12.80 -6.83 7.77
C ARG A 11 -11.75 -6.08 6.97
N THR A 12 -11.81 -4.75 7.01
CA THR A 12 -10.86 -3.87 6.32
C THR A 12 -9.49 -3.87 6.99
N CYS A 13 -9.38 -4.50 8.16
CA CYS A 13 -8.18 -4.56 8.96
C CYS A 13 -7.99 -5.93 9.65
N ALA A 14 -6.73 -6.29 9.88
CA ALA A 14 -6.33 -7.42 10.72
C ALA A 14 -5.23 -6.94 11.68
N PHE A 15 -5.29 -7.33 12.94
CA PHE A 15 -4.39 -6.81 13.99
C PHE A 15 -3.82 -7.91 14.88
N ASN A 16 -2.70 -7.60 15.53
CA ASN A 16 -2.14 -8.40 16.60
C ASN A 16 -2.98 -8.23 17.87
N GLU A 17 -3.34 -9.34 18.54
CA GLU A 17 -4.13 -9.29 19.78
C GLU A 17 -3.37 -8.70 20.98
N GLN A 18 -2.04 -8.64 20.89
CA GLN A 18 -1.19 -8.06 21.93
C GLN A 18 -1.03 -6.55 21.72
N ASN A 19 -0.95 -5.83 22.84
CA ASN A 19 -0.75 -4.39 22.83
C ASN A 19 0.74 -4.04 22.81
N ALA A 20 1.04 -2.83 22.35
CA ALA A 20 2.36 -2.22 22.52
C ALA A 20 2.63 -1.96 24.01
N SER A 21 3.90 -1.86 24.39
CA SER A 21 4.29 -1.66 25.79
C SER A 21 3.85 -0.29 26.32
N ASN A 22 3.92 0.74 25.47
CA ASN A 22 3.35 2.06 25.72
C ASN A 22 2.43 2.46 24.54
N PRO A 23 1.13 2.13 24.60
CA PRO A 23 0.19 2.40 23.51
C PRO A 23 0.16 3.86 23.05
N VAL A 24 0.20 4.81 23.99
CA VAL A 24 0.11 6.24 23.65
C VAL A 24 1.32 6.69 22.83
N GLN A 25 2.53 6.36 23.32
CA GLN A 25 3.76 6.74 22.63
C GLN A 25 3.95 5.99 21.31
N PHE A 26 3.58 4.70 21.28
CA PHE A 26 3.62 3.88 20.07
C PHE A 26 2.69 4.41 18.99
N ASN A 27 1.45 4.74 19.34
CA ASN A 27 0.49 5.30 18.38
C ASN A 27 0.90 6.68 17.87
N GLN A 28 1.55 7.51 18.70
CA GLN A 28 2.11 8.79 18.26
C GLN A 28 3.23 8.58 17.24
N ALA A 29 4.25 7.77 17.57
CA ALA A 29 5.35 7.46 16.66
C ALA A 29 4.87 6.82 15.34
N LEU A 30 3.88 5.92 15.43
CA LEU A 30 3.23 5.32 14.27
C LEU A 30 2.52 6.37 13.40
N SER A 31 1.77 7.30 13.99
CA SER A 31 1.07 8.34 13.23
C SER A 31 2.04 9.24 12.47
N ASP A 32 3.14 9.66 13.12
CA ASP A 32 4.16 10.51 12.50
C ASP A 32 4.88 9.77 11.36
N LEU A 33 5.27 8.52 11.60
CA LEU A 33 5.89 7.66 10.58
C LEU A 33 4.96 7.44 9.37
N LEU A 34 3.68 7.15 9.59
CA LEU A 34 2.73 6.92 8.50
C LEU A 34 2.48 8.17 7.66
N ASN A 35 2.48 9.36 8.27
CA ASN A 35 2.37 10.63 7.54
C ASN A 35 3.57 10.82 6.60
N GLU A 36 4.79 10.59 7.10
CA GLU A 36 6.01 10.67 6.30
C GLU A 36 6.00 9.66 5.15
N LEU A 37 5.73 8.39 5.46
CA LEU A 37 5.71 7.31 4.47
C LEU A 37 4.63 7.53 3.42
N SER A 38 3.47 8.09 3.79
CA SER A 38 2.39 8.37 2.86
C SER A 38 2.79 9.42 1.83
N ALA A 39 3.45 10.51 2.26
CA ALA A 39 3.98 11.51 1.34
C ALA A 39 5.03 10.90 0.39
N LYS A 40 5.94 10.09 0.93
CA LYS A 40 7.00 9.42 0.15
C LYS A 40 6.45 8.43 -0.88
N ALA A 41 5.48 7.61 -0.50
CA ALA A 41 4.86 6.65 -1.41
C ALA A 41 4.06 7.35 -2.52
N ALA A 42 3.30 8.40 -2.17
CA ALA A 42 2.49 9.14 -3.13
C ALA A 42 3.34 9.87 -4.19
N ALA A 43 4.51 10.36 -3.80
CA ALA A 43 5.52 10.95 -4.70
C ALA A 43 6.22 9.91 -5.60
N GLY A 44 5.96 8.62 -5.42
CA GLY A 44 6.48 7.56 -6.28
C GLY A 44 6.03 7.68 -7.74
N GLY A 45 6.84 7.18 -8.66
CA GLY A 45 6.58 7.23 -10.10
C GLY A 45 5.61 6.15 -10.61
N PRO A 46 5.44 6.03 -11.94
CA PRO A 46 4.47 5.12 -12.55
C PRO A 46 4.80 3.63 -12.35
N LEU A 47 6.03 3.31 -11.94
CA LEU A 47 6.45 1.94 -11.66
C LEU A 47 6.11 1.49 -10.24
N ARG A 48 6.11 2.42 -9.27
CA ARG A 48 5.94 2.07 -7.86
C ARG A 48 5.59 3.27 -7.00
N LYS A 49 4.55 3.11 -6.18
CA LYS A 49 4.17 4.02 -5.08
C LYS A 49 4.20 3.26 -3.76
N TYR A 50 5.39 3.19 -3.17
CA TYR A 50 5.67 2.41 -1.97
C TYR A 50 6.69 3.13 -1.09
N ALA A 51 6.51 3.04 0.21
CA ALA A 51 7.48 3.48 1.19
C ALA A 51 7.50 2.53 2.40
N ALA A 52 8.69 2.37 2.98
CA ALA A 52 8.92 1.64 4.21
C ALA A 52 9.82 2.48 5.13
N GLY A 53 9.66 2.30 6.43
CA GLY A 53 10.48 2.98 7.42
C GLY A 53 10.15 2.52 8.83
N SER A 54 10.90 3.07 9.78
CA SER A 54 10.79 2.74 11.19
C SER A 54 10.97 3.96 12.07
N ALA A 55 10.38 3.95 13.26
CA ALA A 55 10.56 4.97 14.27
C ALA A 55 10.72 4.33 15.67
N SER A 56 11.41 5.02 16.57
CA SER A 56 11.47 4.62 17.98
C SER A 56 10.18 5.00 18.69
N ALA A 57 9.60 4.05 19.41
CA ALA A 57 8.42 4.24 20.25
C ALA A 57 8.77 4.41 21.74
N GLY A 58 10.05 4.61 22.06
CA GLY A 58 10.56 4.65 23.44
C GLY A 58 10.76 3.25 24.05
N ASN A 59 11.35 3.17 25.24
CA ASN A 59 11.58 1.91 25.98
C ASN A 59 12.21 0.78 25.16
N LEU A 60 13.11 1.11 24.22
CA LEU A 60 13.74 0.16 23.27
C LEU A 60 12.75 -0.52 22.30
N GLU A 61 11.49 -0.09 22.26
CA GLU A 61 10.47 -0.55 21.32
C GLU A 61 10.54 0.26 20.03
N MET A 62 10.41 -0.44 18.90
CA MET A 62 10.42 0.14 17.56
C MET A 62 9.07 -0.10 16.89
N VAL A 63 8.67 0.80 16.00
CA VAL A 63 7.58 0.59 15.06
C VAL A 63 8.15 0.54 13.65
N TYR A 64 7.80 -0.50 12.91
CA TYR A 64 8.13 -0.68 11.51
C TYR A 64 6.85 -0.54 10.70
N ALA A 65 6.86 0.21 9.61
CA ALA A 65 5.69 0.42 8.79
C ALA A 65 6.01 0.41 7.30
N THR A 66 5.02 -0.01 6.52
CA THR A 66 5.01 0.07 5.06
C THR A 66 3.68 0.62 4.59
N VAL A 67 3.72 1.45 3.55
CA VAL A 67 2.53 1.91 2.84
C VAL A 67 2.72 1.71 1.35
N GLN A 68 1.63 1.39 0.66
CA GLN A 68 1.62 1.18 -0.78
C GLN A 68 0.34 1.71 -1.40
N CYS A 69 0.45 2.32 -2.57
CA CYS A 69 -0.65 2.61 -3.48
C CYS A 69 -0.47 1.83 -4.77
N THR A 70 -1.55 1.62 -5.52
CA THR A 70 -1.41 1.10 -6.89
C THR A 70 -0.70 2.16 -7.77
N PRO A 71 0.21 1.75 -8.68
CA PRO A 71 1.05 2.71 -9.41
C PRO A 71 0.29 3.67 -10.33
N ASP A 72 -0.93 3.31 -10.73
CA ASP A 72 -1.86 4.08 -11.58
C ASP A 72 -2.52 5.26 -10.84
N MET A 73 -2.42 5.35 -9.51
CA MET A 73 -3.01 6.45 -8.75
C MET A 73 -2.27 7.78 -8.96
N THR A 74 -3.01 8.88 -8.99
CA THR A 74 -2.40 10.21 -8.82
C THR A 74 -1.80 10.33 -7.41
N GLN A 75 -0.86 11.28 -7.22
CA GLN A 75 -0.30 11.56 -5.91
C GLN A 75 -1.39 11.92 -4.89
N GLU A 76 -2.34 12.79 -5.27
CA GLU A 76 -3.46 13.22 -4.43
C GLU A 76 -4.37 12.05 -4.02
N ASN A 77 -4.73 11.19 -4.97
CA ASN A 77 -5.59 10.05 -4.67
C ASN A 77 -4.88 9.04 -3.77
N CYS A 78 -3.57 8.85 -3.94
CA CYS A 78 -2.77 7.98 -3.08
C CYS A 78 -2.75 8.50 -1.63
N VAL A 79 -2.46 9.79 -1.43
CA VAL A 79 -2.51 10.41 -0.09
C VAL A 79 -3.91 10.27 0.52
N THR A 80 -4.95 10.54 -0.25
CA THR A 80 -6.35 10.42 0.19
C THR A 80 -6.67 9.00 0.64
N CYS A 81 -6.27 7.98 -0.13
CA CYS A 81 -6.50 6.59 0.23
C CYS A 81 -5.78 6.21 1.53
N LEU A 82 -4.50 6.61 1.67
CA LEU A 82 -3.72 6.33 2.86
C LEU A 82 -4.28 7.05 4.10
N ASN A 83 -4.82 8.27 3.95
CA ASN A 83 -5.52 8.97 5.02
C ASN A 83 -6.77 8.21 5.49
N PHE A 84 -7.57 7.67 4.58
CA PHE A 84 -8.70 6.82 4.95
C PHE A 84 -8.23 5.54 5.65
N ALA A 85 -7.18 4.89 5.16
CA ALA A 85 -6.60 3.70 5.80
C ALA A 85 -6.09 4.01 7.22
N MET A 86 -5.52 5.20 7.46
CA MET A 86 -5.12 5.66 8.79
C MET A 86 -6.31 5.90 9.72
N THR A 87 -7.44 6.38 9.21
CA THR A 87 -8.68 6.50 10.00
C THR A 87 -9.22 5.12 10.40
N GLU A 88 -9.24 4.17 9.47
CA GLU A 88 -9.64 2.77 9.75
C GLU A 88 -8.70 2.10 10.76
N LEU A 89 -7.39 2.35 10.63
CA LEU A 89 -6.39 1.88 11.58
C LEU A 89 -6.69 2.38 12.99
N ARG A 90 -7.04 3.66 13.17
CA ARG A 90 -7.37 4.22 14.50
C ARG A 90 -8.59 3.55 15.12
N LEU A 91 -9.57 3.14 14.32
CA LEU A 91 -10.76 2.45 14.81
C LEU A 91 -10.48 0.98 15.16
N CYS A 92 -9.59 0.33 14.41
CA CYS A 92 -9.40 -1.11 14.49
C CYS A 92 -8.20 -1.55 15.35
N CYS A 93 -7.14 -0.73 15.37
CA CYS A 93 -5.80 -1.15 15.75
C CYS A 93 -5.14 -0.26 16.81
N LEU A 94 -5.92 0.59 17.48
CA LEU A 94 -5.40 1.49 18.52
C LEU A 94 -4.74 0.68 19.64
N GLY A 95 -3.51 1.05 20.00
CA GLY A 95 -2.71 0.39 21.03
C GLY A 95 -2.16 -0.99 20.66
N ARG A 96 -2.46 -1.54 19.48
CA ARG A 96 -1.96 -2.85 19.05
C ARG A 96 -0.51 -2.75 18.61
N LYS A 97 0.26 -3.84 18.82
CA LYS A 97 1.67 -3.90 18.38
C LYS A 97 1.85 -4.24 16.90
N GLY A 98 0.77 -4.53 16.18
CA GLY A 98 0.81 -4.80 14.75
C GLY A 98 -0.59 -4.73 14.14
N CYS A 99 -0.68 -4.23 12.92
CA CYS A 99 -1.93 -4.21 12.16
C CYS A 99 -1.70 -3.94 10.67
N ARG A 100 -2.63 -4.47 9.88
CA ARG A 100 -2.71 -4.27 8.44
C ARG A 100 -4.10 -3.79 8.08
N VAL A 101 -4.18 -2.69 7.32
CA VAL A 101 -5.40 -2.18 6.70
C VAL A 101 -5.31 -2.42 5.19
N LEU A 102 -6.36 -3.00 4.63
CA LEU A 102 -6.48 -3.34 3.22
C LEU A 102 -7.60 -2.50 2.59
N ARG A 103 -7.23 -1.68 1.61
CA ARG A 103 -8.16 -1.00 0.71
C ARG A 103 -7.88 -1.46 -0.73
N PRO A 104 -8.84 -1.34 -1.66
CA PRO A 104 -8.66 -1.79 -3.04
C PRO A 104 -7.42 -1.20 -3.73
N THR A 105 -7.08 0.05 -3.42
CA THR A 105 -6.01 0.80 -4.10
C THR A 105 -4.84 1.19 -3.19
N CYS A 106 -4.92 0.93 -1.89
CA CYS A 106 -3.80 1.17 -0.98
C CYS A 106 -3.79 0.20 0.21
N VAL A 107 -2.59 -0.03 0.75
CA VAL A 107 -2.35 -0.89 1.89
C VAL A 107 -1.46 -0.16 2.88
N LEU A 108 -1.77 -0.35 4.16
CA LEU A 108 -0.97 0.11 5.28
C LEU A 108 -0.70 -1.09 6.18
N ARG A 109 0.56 -1.29 6.56
CA ARG A 109 0.93 -2.30 7.55
C ARG A 109 1.96 -1.74 8.52
N PHE A 110 1.80 -2.04 9.80
CA PHE A 110 2.83 -1.83 10.80
C PHE A 110 2.97 -3.05 11.72
N GLU A 111 4.15 -3.21 12.28
CA GLU A 111 4.49 -4.23 13.27
C GLU A 111 5.55 -3.68 14.24
N SER A 112 5.63 -4.24 15.45
CA SER A 112 6.69 -3.92 16.41
C SER A 112 8.03 -4.63 16.12
N ASN A 113 8.03 -5.54 15.13
CA ASN A 113 9.21 -6.24 14.65
C ASN A 113 9.39 -5.97 13.15
N LEU A 114 10.64 -5.92 12.68
CA LEU A 114 10.95 -5.74 11.26
C LEU A 114 10.32 -6.89 10.43
N PHE A 115 9.56 -6.52 9.40
CA PHE A 115 8.86 -7.48 8.52
C PHE A 115 9.11 -7.26 7.02
N TYR A 116 9.90 -6.25 6.67
CA TYR A 116 10.30 -5.95 5.30
C TYR A 116 11.82 -6.02 5.19
N ASN A 117 12.33 -6.17 3.97
CA ASN A 117 13.76 -6.10 3.72
C ASN A 117 14.20 -4.64 3.67
N GLU A 118 15.18 -4.25 4.48
CA GLU A 118 15.70 -2.87 4.52
C GLU A 118 16.49 -2.51 3.25
N ILE A 119 16.94 -3.51 2.50
CA ILE A 119 17.54 -3.30 1.19
C ILE A 119 16.48 -2.78 0.23
N ALA A 120 16.84 -1.78 -0.58
CA ALA A 120 15.95 -1.22 -1.60
C ALA A 120 15.31 -2.35 -2.43
N VAL A 121 13.99 -2.49 -2.31
CA VAL A 121 13.23 -3.43 -3.15
C VAL A 121 13.48 -3.01 -4.61
N PRO A 122 13.93 -3.91 -5.50
CA PRO A 122 14.13 -3.59 -6.90
C PRO A 122 12.84 -3.07 -7.53
N LEU A 123 12.94 -2.16 -8.50
CA LEU A 123 11.78 -1.76 -9.28
C LEU A 123 11.27 -2.97 -10.09
N PRO A 124 9.95 -3.07 -10.31
CA PRO A 124 9.43 -4.06 -11.25
C PRO A 124 9.98 -3.78 -12.65
N SER A 125 10.25 -4.84 -13.42
CA SER A 125 10.65 -4.72 -14.81
C SER A 125 9.57 -3.98 -15.62
N PRO A 126 9.95 -3.09 -16.55
CA PRO A 126 8.97 -2.42 -17.40
C PRO A 126 8.17 -3.45 -18.22
N PRO A 127 6.90 -3.17 -18.54
CA PRO A 127 6.11 -4.03 -19.42
C PRO A 127 6.83 -4.19 -20.77
N PRO A 128 6.73 -5.36 -21.43
CA PRO A 128 7.24 -5.52 -22.79
C PRO A 128 6.53 -4.52 -23.72
N SER A 129 7.30 -3.78 -24.52
CA SER A 129 6.75 -2.83 -25.50
C SER A 129 5.80 -3.55 -26.46
N PRO A 130 4.64 -2.95 -26.82
CA PRO A 130 3.77 -3.51 -27.84
C PRO A 130 4.55 -3.64 -29.15
N THR A 131 4.67 -4.86 -29.66
CA THR A 131 5.31 -5.12 -30.96
C THR A 131 4.40 -4.55 -32.04
N THR A 132 4.77 -3.41 -32.63
CA THR A 132 4.14 -2.90 -33.84
C THR A 132 4.45 -3.87 -34.98
N SER A 133 3.49 -4.75 -35.27
CA SER A 133 3.48 -5.52 -36.52
C SER A 133 3.51 -4.55 -37.71
N PRO A 134 4.38 -4.76 -38.72
CA PRO A 134 4.40 -3.90 -39.91
C PRO A 134 3.03 -3.86 -40.60
N PRO A 135 2.64 -2.73 -41.22
CA PRO A 135 1.40 -2.65 -41.99
C PRO A 135 1.39 -3.70 -43.12
N PRO A 136 0.26 -4.38 -43.39
CA PRO A 136 0.14 -5.24 -44.56
C PRO A 136 0.41 -4.41 -45.82
N LYS A 137 1.39 -4.83 -46.63
CA LYS A 137 1.67 -4.21 -47.94
C LYS A 137 0.40 -4.27 -48.79
N GLY A 138 -0.08 -3.10 -49.20
CA GLY A 138 -1.28 -2.94 -50.01
C GLY A 138 -1.22 -3.77 -51.30
N LYS A 139 -2.32 -4.43 -51.63
CA LYS A 139 -2.53 -5.02 -52.94
C LYS A 139 -3.02 -3.91 -53.87
N THR A 140 -2.18 -3.56 -54.85
CA THR A 140 -2.53 -2.70 -55.97
C THR A 140 -3.73 -3.28 -56.71
N SER A 141 -4.86 -2.57 -56.70
CA SER A 141 -6.03 -2.88 -57.53
C SER A 141 -5.76 -2.38 -58.95
N ILE A 142 -5.53 -3.29 -59.89
CA ILE A 142 -5.49 -2.98 -61.31
C ILE A 142 -6.95 -2.93 -61.79
N LEU A 143 -7.45 -1.74 -62.13
CA LEU A 143 -8.66 -1.58 -62.94
C LEU A 143 -8.34 -2.05 -64.36
N SER A 144 -9.19 -2.90 -64.92
CA SER A 144 -9.22 -3.22 -66.36
C SER A 144 -10.59 -2.80 -66.90
N LEU A 145 -10.55 -2.12 -68.05
CA LEU A 145 -11.65 -1.56 -68.84
C LEU A 145 -12.68 -2.62 -69.27
#